data_AF-A0A168ERK4-F1
#
_entry.id   AF-A0A168ERK4-F1
#
_cell.length_a   1.000
_cell.length_b   1.000
_cell.length_c   1.000
_cell.angle_alpha   90.00
_cell.angle_beta   90.00
_cell.angle_gamma   90.00
#
_symmetry.space_group_name_H-M   'P 1'
#
loop_
_entity.id
_entity.type
_entity.pdbx_description
1 polymer ?
#
loop_
_entity_poly.entity_id
_entity_poly.type
_entity_poly.pdbx_seq_one_letter_code
_entity_poly.pdbx_strand_id
1 'polypeptide(L)'
;MSDVASALSRFRQLALLHGVPQSQILILATEAMRRAANGGQMLEAIAAATDGLGVHILDPAVETLFGAVMGSRSGLVDVPTGALFLDLGGGSVQMTWVDTSKAGYELDAARAGESLPYGAAKLTKVLQQQSAHVQAQEIRTLQDGIVRIYDNLCTRFTALNAIRKAYEAGEVATVSVYMCGGGCRGYGSMLMHNDPISPYPIPSTDTYSVPGHQFNQPTRMRQVNDKYQGSIYGMSKRRRQQFPAIATVIESLIQAVPNIGRVTFCGGSNRQGVLMLKMAPDIRESNPLEVLADVATHEVPLFQALSTLLSSSLPPGQQPDLQSTPTVLLSGLSSLFIRKIWSRSGHLQNSNSSFALHDALVCNPDCPGLTHLARALLALTLCARWGNDIAPPDRILHDGLRSVVESHQQGASFWALYLGAVASVVALVFPVLPHEPTKLLSSIRFETNMSETKKGKCKVNLTISLSGQAALMVDVPELAASFKAASKALEEDSMYKANAEILILS
;
A
#
# COMPACT_ATOMS: atom_id res chain seq x y z
N MET A 1 -32.55 -10.75 16.08
CA MET A 1 -32.11 -10.12 17.35
C MET A 1 -31.34 -11.12 18.21
N SER A 2 -31.95 -12.25 18.59
CA SER A 2 -31.27 -13.33 19.33
C SER A 2 -29.92 -13.73 18.72
N ASP A 3 -29.87 -13.95 17.40
CA ASP A 3 -28.61 -14.33 16.72
C ASP A 3 -27.49 -13.29 16.86
N VAL A 4 -27.83 -12.00 16.83
CA VAL A 4 -26.89 -10.89 16.96
C VAL A 4 -26.35 -10.81 18.38
N ALA A 5 -27.25 -10.86 19.38
CA ALA A 5 -26.86 -10.84 20.79
C ALA A 5 -26.00 -12.05 21.16
N SER A 6 -26.38 -13.25 20.68
CA SER A 6 -25.63 -14.49 20.85
C SER A 6 -24.24 -14.41 20.20
N ALA A 7 -24.13 -13.84 19.00
CA ALA A 7 -22.84 -13.63 18.34
C ALA A 7 -21.92 -12.65 19.10
N LEU A 8 -22.46 -11.53 19.57
CA LEU A 8 -21.70 -10.55 20.35
C LEU A 8 -21.27 -11.09 21.71
N SER A 9 -22.10 -11.92 22.35
CA SER A 9 -21.73 -12.64 23.58
C SER A 9 -20.51 -13.54 23.35
N ARG A 10 -20.50 -14.31 22.24
CA ARG A 10 -19.33 -15.11 21.85
C ARG A 10 -18.09 -14.24 21.58
N PHE A 11 -18.24 -13.10 20.89
CA PHE A 11 -17.11 -12.20 20.64
C PHE A 11 -16.54 -11.59 21.92
N ARG A 12 -17.40 -11.24 22.89
CA ARG A 12 -16.96 -10.82 24.22
C ARG A 12 -16.15 -11.93 24.90
N GLN A 13 -16.66 -13.16 24.93
CA GLN A 13 -15.95 -14.29 25.53
C GLN A 13 -14.59 -14.51 24.88
N LEU A 14 -14.50 -14.42 23.54
CA LEU A 14 -13.23 -14.50 22.83
C LEU A 14 -12.27 -13.38 23.23
N ALA A 15 -12.74 -12.13 23.32
CA ALA A 15 -11.92 -11.01 23.76
C ALA A 15 -11.36 -11.23 25.18
N LEU A 16 -12.20 -11.71 26.10
CA LEU A 16 -11.79 -12.05 27.47
C LEU A 16 -10.76 -13.18 27.52
N LEU A 17 -10.90 -14.20 26.66
CA LEU A 17 -9.92 -15.29 26.54
C LEU A 17 -8.56 -14.79 26.04
N HIS A 18 -8.53 -13.72 25.25
CA HIS A 18 -7.29 -13.02 24.86
C HIS A 18 -6.78 -12.03 25.93
N GLY A 19 -7.39 -11.98 27.11
CA GLY A 19 -7.00 -11.09 28.20
C GLY A 19 -7.38 -9.63 27.96
N VAL A 20 -8.26 -9.32 26.99
CA VAL A 20 -8.71 -7.95 26.74
C VAL A 20 -9.61 -7.51 27.90
N PRO A 21 -9.27 -6.44 28.64
CA PRO A 21 -10.12 -5.92 29.70
C PRO A 21 -11.47 -5.50 29.15
N GLN A 22 -12.56 -5.75 29.88
CA GLN A 22 -13.91 -5.38 29.44
C GLN A 22 -14.03 -3.87 29.13
N SER A 23 -13.30 -3.02 29.87
CA SER A 23 -13.24 -1.58 29.63
C SER A 23 -12.59 -1.17 28.30
N GLN A 24 -11.90 -2.09 27.63
CA GLN A 24 -11.28 -1.88 26.31
C GLN A 24 -12.06 -2.56 25.18
N ILE A 25 -13.17 -3.25 25.48
CA ILE A 25 -14.05 -3.84 24.47
C ILE A 25 -15.05 -2.79 24.00
N LEU A 26 -15.10 -2.53 22.69
CA LEU A 26 -16.02 -1.59 22.07
C LEU A 26 -16.95 -2.31 21.09
N ILE A 27 -18.24 -2.00 21.17
CA ILE A 27 -19.23 -2.43 20.17
C ILE A 27 -19.66 -1.20 19.39
N LEU A 28 -19.41 -1.20 18.08
CA LEU A 28 -19.80 -0.12 17.18
C LEU A 28 -20.95 -0.56 16.28
N ALA A 29 -21.91 0.33 16.06
CA ALA A 29 -23.04 0.11 15.17
C ALA A 29 -23.20 1.26 14.17
N THR A 30 -23.61 0.96 12.94
CA THR A 30 -23.68 1.93 11.83
C THR A 30 -25.11 2.11 11.31
N GLU A 31 -25.24 2.51 10.05
CA GLU A 31 -26.49 2.90 9.37
C GLU A 31 -27.70 1.98 9.63
N ALA A 32 -27.50 0.67 9.63
CA ALA A 32 -28.60 -0.27 9.81
C ALA A 32 -29.24 -0.16 11.21
N MET A 33 -28.43 0.06 12.26
CA MET A 33 -28.93 0.25 13.63
C MET A 33 -29.52 1.64 13.83
N ARG A 34 -28.94 2.69 13.22
CA ARG A 34 -29.49 4.06 13.26
C ARG A 34 -30.94 4.13 12.78
N ARG A 35 -31.26 3.37 11.73
CA ARG A 35 -32.59 3.40 11.08
C ARG A 35 -33.56 2.33 11.58
N ALA A 36 -33.13 1.42 12.45
CA ALA A 36 -33.96 0.30 12.88
C ALA A 36 -35.06 0.78 13.83
N ALA A 37 -36.33 0.57 13.46
CA ALA A 37 -37.48 0.90 14.32
C ALA A 37 -37.45 0.14 15.66
N ASN A 38 -36.85 -1.05 15.69
CA ASN A 38 -36.63 -1.87 16.89
C ASN A 38 -35.21 -1.74 17.47
N GLY A 39 -34.50 -0.65 17.18
CA GLY A 39 -33.13 -0.43 17.63
C GLY A 39 -32.96 -0.56 19.15
N GLY A 40 -33.87 0.04 19.94
CA GLY A 40 -33.83 -0.01 21.41
C GLY A 40 -33.86 -1.43 21.98
N GLN A 41 -34.79 -2.27 21.49
CA GLN A 41 -34.88 -3.69 21.90
C GLN A 41 -33.59 -4.46 21.56
N MET A 42 -32.96 -4.14 20.42
CA MET A 42 -31.70 -4.77 20.05
C MET A 42 -30.55 -4.33 20.96
N LEU A 43 -30.52 -3.06 21.40
CA LEU A 43 -29.52 -2.57 22.36
C LEU A 43 -29.66 -3.28 23.71
N GLU A 44 -30.88 -3.42 24.23
CA GLU A 44 -31.17 -4.14 25.47
C GLU A 44 -30.73 -5.61 25.40
N ALA A 45 -31.08 -6.29 24.29
CA ALA A 45 -30.69 -7.67 24.09
C ALA A 45 -29.16 -7.85 24.02
N ILE A 46 -28.45 -6.89 23.40
CA ILE A 46 -26.98 -6.91 23.36
C ILE A 46 -26.40 -6.70 24.75
N ALA A 47 -26.85 -5.67 25.48
CA ALA A 47 -26.38 -5.37 26.82
C ALA A 47 -26.58 -6.57 27.77
N ALA A 48 -27.77 -7.19 27.73
CA ALA A 48 -28.06 -8.38 28.53
C ALA A 48 -27.13 -9.57 28.19
N ALA A 49 -26.84 -9.79 26.91
CA ALA A 49 -26.00 -10.91 26.46
C ALA A 49 -24.49 -10.67 26.63
N THR A 50 -24.07 -9.43 26.86
CA THR A 50 -22.66 -9.00 26.88
C THR A 50 -22.24 -8.40 28.22
N ASP A 51 -22.98 -8.70 29.29
CA ASP A 51 -22.67 -8.25 30.65
C ASP A 51 -22.55 -6.71 30.73
N GLY A 52 -23.50 -6.04 30.09
CA GLY A 52 -23.64 -4.58 30.12
C GLY A 52 -22.77 -3.81 29.13
N LEU A 53 -22.10 -4.46 28.15
CA LEU A 53 -21.36 -3.70 27.13
C LEU A 53 -22.31 -2.81 26.32
N GLY A 54 -22.02 -1.51 26.34
CA GLY A 54 -22.72 -0.50 25.56
C GLY A 54 -22.41 -0.61 24.07
N VAL A 55 -23.40 -0.22 23.25
CA VAL A 55 -23.22 -0.11 21.80
C VAL A 55 -23.13 1.36 21.42
N HIS A 56 -22.04 1.74 20.78
CA HIS A 56 -21.85 3.07 20.21
C HIS A 56 -22.44 3.10 18.79
N ILE A 57 -23.61 3.69 18.65
CA ILE A 57 -24.20 3.99 17.34
C ILE A 57 -23.45 5.20 16.78
N LEU A 58 -22.69 4.98 15.71
CA LEU A 58 -21.86 6.02 15.10
C LEU A 58 -22.75 7.02 14.38
N ASP A 59 -22.45 8.32 14.47
CA ASP A 59 -22.99 9.30 13.54
C ASP A 59 -22.34 9.15 12.15
N PRO A 60 -22.99 9.59 11.05
CA PRO A 60 -22.41 9.49 9.71
C PRO A 60 -21.00 10.09 9.59
N ALA A 61 -20.74 11.26 10.20
CA ALA A 61 -19.42 11.88 10.18
C ALA A 61 -18.37 11.08 10.97
N VAL A 62 -18.78 10.40 12.05
CA VAL A 62 -17.90 9.52 12.84
C VAL A 62 -17.62 8.23 12.07
N GLU A 63 -18.60 7.71 11.34
CA GLU A 63 -18.40 6.58 10.43
C GLU A 63 -17.45 6.95 9.27
N THR A 64 -17.53 8.16 8.72
CA THR A 64 -16.53 8.68 7.77
C THR A 64 -15.15 8.76 8.41
N LEU A 65 -15.04 9.28 9.64
CA LEU A 65 -13.78 9.37 10.38
C LEU A 65 -13.15 7.99 10.62
N PHE A 66 -13.91 7.04 11.12
CA PHE A 66 -13.40 5.71 11.48
C PHE A 66 -13.22 4.80 10.27
N GLY A 67 -14.16 4.78 9.33
CA GLY A 67 -14.15 3.90 8.17
C GLY A 67 -13.29 4.48 7.05
N ALA A 68 -13.84 5.50 6.38
CA ALA A 68 -13.21 6.08 5.20
C ALA A 68 -11.83 6.65 5.52
N VAL A 69 -11.70 7.54 6.51
CA VAL A 69 -10.43 8.25 6.80
C VAL A 69 -9.43 7.35 7.51
N MET A 70 -9.63 7.08 8.82
CA MET A 70 -8.63 6.43 9.65
C MET A 70 -8.55 4.92 9.39
N GLY A 71 -9.64 4.29 8.95
CA GLY A 71 -9.66 2.89 8.55
C GLY A 71 -8.89 2.65 7.25
N SER A 72 -9.02 3.51 6.25
CA SER A 72 -8.16 3.41 5.06
C SER A 72 -6.71 3.79 5.37
N ARG A 73 -6.47 4.85 6.18
CA ARG A 73 -5.13 5.24 6.62
C ARG A 73 -4.44 4.07 7.32
N SER A 74 -5.12 3.28 8.15
CA SER A 74 -4.46 2.29 9.01
C SER A 74 -3.56 1.26 8.31
N GLY A 75 -3.64 1.08 6.99
CA GLY A 75 -2.74 0.21 6.21
C GLY A 75 -1.56 0.94 5.55
N LEU A 76 -1.45 2.25 5.71
CA LEU A 76 -0.52 3.14 5.00
C LEU A 76 0.43 3.83 5.97
N VAL A 77 1.62 4.22 5.49
CA VAL A 77 2.52 5.11 6.23
C VAL A 77 1.88 6.52 6.27
N ASP A 78 1.66 7.11 5.10
CA ASP A 78 1.12 8.45 4.93
C ASP A 78 0.47 8.63 3.53
N VAL A 79 -0.14 9.81 3.30
CA VAL A 79 -0.68 10.29 2.02
C VAL A 79 -0.39 11.81 1.90
N PRO A 80 0.87 12.20 1.65
CA PRO A 80 1.33 13.60 1.80
C PRO A 80 0.91 14.55 0.67
N THR A 81 0.40 14.03 -0.45
CA THR A 81 -0.08 14.84 -1.60
C THR A 81 -1.60 14.91 -1.68
N GLY A 82 -2.28 14.30 -0.72
CA GLY A 82 -3.72 14.13 -0.72
C GLY A 82 -4.26 13.09 -1.72
N ALA A 83 -5.39 12.48 -1.36
CA ALA A 83 -6.11 11.53 -2.21
C ALA A 83 -7.60 11.46 -1.83
N LEU A 84 -8.43 10.98 -2.76
CA LEU A 84 -9.83 10.64 -2.47
C LEU A 84 -9.89 9.34 -1.69
N PHE A 85 -10.63 9.33 -0.59
CA PHE A 85 -10.87 8.16 0.24
C PHE A 85 -12.35 7.77 0.10
N LEU A 86 -12.61 6.50 -0.22
CA LEU A 86 -13.96 5.94 -0.36
C LEU A 86 -14.15 4.74 0.58
N ASP A 87 -15.28 4.68 1.30
CA ASP A 87 -15.72 3.45 2.01
C ASP A 87 -17.03 2.96 1.40
N LEU A 88 -17.04 1.74 0.85
CA LEU A 88 -18.26 1.09 0.40
C LEU A 88 -18.67 -0.04 1.34
N GLY A 89 -19.55 0.32 2.27
CA GLY A 89 -20.19 -0.58 3.21
C GLY A 89 -21.41 -1.33 2.64
N GLY A 90 -22.14 -1.99 3.53
CA GLY A 90 -23.39 -2.67 3.18
C GLY A 90 -24.58 -1.71 3.09
N GLY A 91 -24.62 -0.69 3.95
CA GLY A 91 -25.73 0.28 4.07
C GLY A 91 -25.48 1.61 3.37
N SER A 92 -24.23 2.07 3.33
CA SER A 92 -23.84 3.38 2.80
C SER A 92 -22.55 3.32 1.99
N VAL A 93 -22.26 4.43 1.30
CA VAL A 93 -20.99 4.76 0.70
C VAL A 93 -20.56 6.15 1.18
N GLN A 94 -19.30 6.30 1.57
CA GLN A 94 -18.72 7.57 2.00
C GLN A 94 -17.58 7.98 1.07
N MET A 95 -17.45 9.28 0.80
CA MET A 95 -16.33 9.85 0.03
C MET A 95 -15.78 11.10 0.72
N THR A 96 -14.45 11.22 0.78
CA THR A 96 -13.76 12.40 1.33
C THR A 96 -12.38 12.58 0.71
N TRP A 97 -11.69 13.66 1.06
CA TRP A 97 -10.31 13.96 0.68
C TRP A 97 -9.41 13.93 1.92
N VAL A 98 -8.31 13.19 1.86
CA VAL A 98 -7.35 13.03 2.96
C VAL A 98 -5.97 13.42 2.49
N ASP A 99 -5.33 14.36 3.17
CA ASP A 99 -3.94 14.79 2.98
C ASP A 99 -3.25 14.78 4.36
N THR A 100 -2.40 13.79 4.60
CA THR A 100 -1.77 13.59 5.91
C THR A 100 -0.63 14.58 6.17
N SER A 101 -0.24 15.40 5.19
CA SER A 101 0.70 16.49 5.41
C SER A 101 0.08 17.66 6.18
N LYS A 102 -1.26 17.69 6.28
CA LYS A 102 -2.01 18.75 6.97
C LYS A 102 -2.28 18.35 8.42
N ALA A 103 -2.02 19.26 9.35
CA ALA A 103 -2.40 19.08 10.74
C ALA A 103 -3.93 18.99 10.87
N GLY A 104 -4.43 18.03 11.66
CA GLY A 104 -5.87 17.85 11.89
C GLY A 104 -6.65 17.32 10.67
N TYR A 105 -5.94 16.75 9.68
CA TYR A 105 -6.55 16.22 8.45
C TYR A 105 -7.72 15.27 8.73
N GLU A 106 -7.67 14.51 9.82
CA GLU A 106 -8.64 13.48 10.13
C GLU A 106 -10.02 14.07 10.41
N LEU A 107 -10.06 15.18 11.14
CA LEU A 107 -11.30 15.88 11.49
C LEU A 107 -11.82 16.68 10.30
N ASP A 108 -10.93 17.33 9.56
CA ASP A 108 -11.31 18.13 8.39
C ASP A 108 -11.87 17.25 7.27
N ALA A 109 -11.22 16.12 6.98
CA ALA A 109 -11.70 15.12 6.04
C ALA A 109 -13.04 14.53 6.50
N ALA A 110 -13.18 14.16 7.77
CA ALA A 110 -14.43 13.59 8.29
C ALA A 110 -15.61 14.57 8.19
N ARG A 111 -15.38 15.86 8.46
CA ARG A 111 -16.40 16.91 8.36
C ARG A 111 -16.73 17.30 6.92
N ALA A 112 -15.79 17.12 5.99
CA ALA A 112 -16.00 17.39 4.58
C ALA A 112 -16.68 16.22 3.86
N GLY A 113 -16.46 15.00 4.34
CA GLY A 113 -17.02 13.80 3.74
C GLY A 113 -18.52 13.67 3.98
N GLU A 114 -19.21 13.12 2.99
CA GLU A 114 -20.64 12.86 3.05
C GLU A 114 -20.90 11.36 2.90
N SER A 115 -21.95 10.87 3.58
CA SER A 115 -22.39 9.48 3.53
C SER A 115 -23.68 9.37 2.74
N LEU A 116 -23.64 8.71 1.59
CA LEU A 116 -24.84 8.38 0.83
C LEU A 116 -25.40 7.03 1.26
N PRO A 117 -26.73 6.86 1.37
CA PRO A 117 -27.34 5.61 1.78
C PRO A 117 -27.42 4.62 0.59
N TYR A 118 -26.30 4.30 -0.05
CA TYR A 118 -26.20 3.42 -1.22
C TYR A 118 -25.11 2.35 -1.05
N GLY A 119 -25.09 1.68 0.10
CA GLY A 119 -24.21 0.53 0.29
C GLY A 119 -24.61 -0.67 -0.57
N ALA A 120 -23.67 -1.60 -0.75
CA ALA A 120 -23.82 -2.72 -1.68
C ALA A 120 -25.07 -3.57 -1.42
N ALA A 121 -25.42 -3.81 -0.15
CA ALA A 121 -26.58 -4.63 0.20
C ALA A 121 -27.90 -3.91 -0.05
N LYS A 122 -27.98 -2.61 0.25
CA LYS A 122 -29.18 -1.81 -0.03
C LYS A 122 -29.39 -1.70 -1.54
N LEU A 123 -28.36 -1.36 -2.29
CA LEU A 123 -28.47 -1.17 -3.73
C LEU A 123 -28.75 -2.51 -4.47
N THR A 124 -28.25 -3.64 -3.96
CA THR A 124 -28.63 -4.96 -4.48
C THR A 124 -30.14 -5.21 -4.37
N LYS A 125 -30.76 -4.84 -3.24
CA LYS A 125 -32.23 -4.94 -3.09
C LYS A 125 -32.96 -4.05 -4.10
N VAL A 126 -32.47 -2.82 -4.32
CA VAL A 126 -33.05 -1.91 -5.32
C VAL A 126 -33.03 -2.57 -6.70
N LEU A 127 -31.86 -3.05 -7.14
CA LEU A 127 -31.67 -3.63 -8.47
C LEU A 127 -32.43 -4.95 -8.68
N GLN A 128 -32.70 -5.72 -7.62
CA GLN A 128 -33.36 -7.02 -7.71
C GLN A 128 -34.89 -6.97 -7.49
N GLN A 129 -35.38 -6.03 -6.69
CA GLN A 129 -36.75 -6.08 -6.15
C GLN A 129 -37.62 -4.91 -6.58
N GLN A 130 -37.04 -3.82 -7.09
CA GLN A 130 -37.79 -2.61 -7.45
C GLN A 130 -38.09 -2.57 -8.95
N SER A 131 -39.09 -1.78 -9.34
CA SER A 131 -39.44 -1.59 -10.76
C SER A 131 -38.32 -0.85 -11.51
N ALA A 132 -38.26 -1.00 -12.84
CA ALA A 132 -37.24 -0.34 -13.67
C ALA A 132 -37.21 1.18 -13.49
N HIS A 133 -38.38 1.80 -13.29
CA HIS A 133 -38.49 3.24 -13.03
C HIS A 133 -37.82 3.64 -11.69
N VAL A 134 -38.12 2.91 -10.61
CA VAL A 134 -37.53 3.17 -9.29
C VAL A 134 -36.02 2.90 -9.31
N GLN A 135 -35.58 1.84 -10.00
CA GLN A 135 -34.16 1.55 -10.17
C GLN A 135 -33.44 2.72 -10.85
N ALA A 136 -33.96 3.22 -11.97
CA ALA A 136 -33.37 4.34 -12.69
C ALA A 136 -33.30 5.62 -11.83
N GLN A 137 -34.35 5.89 -11.04
CA GLN A 137 -34.39 7.04 -10.15
C GLN A 137 -33.36 6.94 -9.01
N GLU A 138 -33.25 5.78 -8.35
CA GLU A 138 -32.27 5.56 -7.28
C GLU A 138 -30.83 5.63 -7.80
N ILE A 139 -30.57 5.06 -9.00
CA ILE A 139 -29.26 5.17 -9.66
C ILE A 139 -28.92 6.63 -9.98
N ARG A 140 -29.87 7.39 -10.53
CA ARG A 140 -29.67 8.82 -10.80
C ARG A 140 -29.38 9.60 -9.52
N THR A 141 -30.11 9.31 -8.45
CA THR A 141 -29.90 9.95 -7.15
C THR A 141 -28.53 9.64 -6.56
N LEU A 142 -28.03 8.40 -6.75
CA LEU A 142 -26.67 8.03 -6.41
C LEU A 142 -25.64 8.81 -7.23
N GLN A 143 -25.81 8.87 -8.56
CA GLN A 143 -24.91 9.58 -9.46
C GLN A 143 -24.83 11.08 -9.11
N ASP A 144 -25.99 11.74 -9.01
CA ASP A 144 -26.09 13.15 -8.63
C ASP A 144 -25.48 13.40 -7.24
N GLY A 145 -25.65 12.46 -6.32
CA GLY A 145 -25.04 12.49 -4.99
C GLY A 145 -23.51 12.45 -5.03
N ILE A 146 -22.91 11.52 -5.79
CA ILE A 146 -21.45 11.40 -5.88
C ILE A 146 -20.84 12.63 -6.57
N VAL A 147 -21.47 13.15 -7.63
CA VAL A 147 -21.05 14.40 -8.29
C VAL A 147 -21.08 15.57 -7.31
N ARG A 148 -22.20 15.75 -6.58
CA ARG A 148 -22.31 16.79 -5.55
C ARG A 148 -21.20 16.70 -4.51
N ILE A 149 -20.90 15.50 -4.02
CA ILE A 149 -19.85 15.32 -3.02
C ILE A 149 -18.49 15.71 -3.61
N TYR A 150 -18.18 15.27 -4.82
CA TYR A 150 -16.92 15.62 -5.47
C TYR A 150 -16.76 17.13 -5.68
N ASP A 151 -17.82 17.82 -6.11
CA ASP A 151 -17.83 19.27 -6.28
C ASP A 151 -17.61 20.02 -4.96
N ASN A 152 -18.27 19.56 -3.88
CA ASN A 152 -18.09 20.11 -2.54
C ASN A 152 -16.64 19.92 -2.05
N LEU A 153 -16.06 18.73 -2.29
CA LEU A 153 -14.67 18.45 -1.93
C LEU A 153 -13.71 19.34 -2.73
N CYS A 154 -13.92 19.51 -4.04
CA CYS A 154 -13.12 20.42 -4.85
C CYS A 154 -13.25 21.88 -4.39
N THR A 155 -14.43 22.29 -3.92
CA THR A 155 -14.63 23.64 -3.38
C THR A 155 -13.86 23.85 -2.07
N ARG A 156 -13.80 22.82 -1.22
CA ARG A 156 -13.19 22.89 0.11
C ARG A 156 -11.67 22.67 0.11
N PHE A 157 -11.16 21.81 -0.76
CA PHE A 157 -9.75 21.43 -0.79
C PHE A 157 -9.06 21.97 -2.04
N THR A 158 -8.21 22.97 -1.84
CA THR A 158 -7.51 23.68 -2.92
C THR A 158 -6.64 22.77 -3.78
N ALA A 159 -5.97 21.78 -3.17
CA ALA A 159 -5.16 20.79 -3.88
C ALA A 159 -6.00 19.95 -4.86
N LEU A 160 -7.14 19.43 -4.41
CA LEU A 160 -8.05 18.67 -5.27
C LEU A 160 -8.64 19.56 -6.38
N ASN A 161 -9.00 20.81 -6.06
CA ASN A 161 -9.48 21.76 -7.06
C ASN A 161 -8.43 22.05 -8.14
N ALA A 162 -7.16 22.18 -7.74
CA ALA A 162 -6.06 22.42 -8.67
C ALA A 162 -5.89 21.25 -9.63
N ILE A 163 -5.97 20.01 -9.13
CA ILE A 163 -5.97 18.79 -9.96
C ILE A 163 -7.13 18.81 -10.96
N ARG A 164 -8.35 19.13 -10.50
CA ARG A 164 -9.53 19.22 -11.37
C ARG A 164 -9.34 20.28 -12.47
N LYS A 165 -8.90 21.49 -12.11
CA LYS A 165 -8.67 22.58 -13.07
C LYS A 165 -7.60 22.27 -14.10
N ALA A 166 -6.49 21.67 -13.67
CA ALA A 166 -5.42 21.25 -14.56
C ALA A 166 -5.92 20.18 -15.56
N TYR A 167 -6.70 19.21 -15.09
CA TYR A 167 -7.34 18.22 -15.97
C TYR A 167 -8.32 18.85 -16.97
N GLU A 168 -9.17 19.78 -16.52
CA GLU A 168 -10.11 20.52 -17.38
C GLU A 168 -9.39 21.40 -18.41
N ALA A 169 -8.17 21.86 -18.10
CA ALA A 169 -7.29 22.57 -19.01
C ALA A 169 -6.55 21.65 -20.01
N GLY A 170 -6.72 20.33 -19.91
CA GLY A 170 -6.08 19.34 -20.78
C GLY A 170 -4.70 18.88 -20.31
N GLU A 171 -4.28 19.23 -19.09
CA GLU A 171 -3.03 18.76 -18.51
C GLU A 171 -3.14 17.32 -17.98
N VAL A 172 -2.00 16.63 -17.86
CA VAL A 172 -1.93 15.30 -17.23
C VAL A 172 -1.98 15.48 -15.70
N ALA A 173 -3.20 15.65 -15.17
CA ALA A 173 -3.46 15.78 -13.75
C ALA A 173 -4.42 14.69 -13.28
N THR A 174 -3.95 13.82 -12.38
CA THR A 174 -4.70 12.63 -11.96
C THR A 174 -4.99 12.62 -10.47
N VAL A 175 -6.09 11.97 -10.11
CA VAL A 175 -6.52 11.80 -8.71
C VAL A 175 -6.18 10.39 -8.25
N SER A 176 -5.45 10.27 -7.14
CA SER A 176 -5.27 9.00 -6.44
C SER A 176 -6.50 8.68 -5.60
N VAL A 177 -6.91 7.42 -5.57
CA VAL A 177 -8.08 6.96 -4.80
C VAL A 177 -7.69 5.81 -3.88
N TYR A 178 -8.05 5.91 -2.60
CA TYR A 178 -7.98 4.82 -1.63
C TYR A 178 -9.39 4.34 -1.32
N MET A 179 -9.61 3.03 -1.43
CA MET A 179 -10.94 2.44 -1.30
C MET A 179 -10.96 1.36 -0.22
N CYS A 180 -11.73 1.55 0.83
CA CYS A 180 -11.97 0.55 1.85
C CYS A 180 -13.41 0.04 1.82
N GLY A 181 -13.72 -0.86 2.74
CA GLY A 181 -15.04 -1.48 2.81
C GLY A 181 -15.15 -2.72 1.95
N GLY A 182 -16.08 -3.59 2.34
CA GLY A 182 -16.21 -4.90 1.71
C GLY A 182 -16.63 -4.82 0.24
N GLY A 183 -17.37 -3.77 -0.15
CA GLY A 183 -17.78 -3.58 -1.55
C GLY A 183 -16.57 -3.33 -2.44
N CYS A 184 -15.73 -2.37 -2.05
CA CYS A 184 -14.49 -2.05 -2.74
C CYS A 184 -13.55 -3.26 -2.81
N ARG A 185 -13.35 -4.00 -1.70
CA ARG A 185 -12.55 -5.24 -1.74
C ARG A 185 -13.10 -6.29 -2.70
N GLY A 186 -14.42 -6.37 -2.86
CA GLY A 186 -15.05 -7.23 -3.87
C GLY A 186 -14.71 -6.83 -5.30
N TYR A 187 -14.66 -5.52 -5.59
CA TYR A 187 -14.21 -5.01 -6.88
C TYR A 187 -12.71 -5.25 -7.09
N GLY A 188 -11.88 -5.00 -6.06
CA GLY A 188 -10.44 -5.29 -6.07
C GLY A 188 -10.13 -6.77 -6.31
N SER A 189 -10.85 -7.70 -5.68
CA SER A 189 -10.70 -9.14 -5.94
C SER A 189 -11.01 -9.52 -7.39
N MET A 190 -12.03 -8.89 -7.99
CA MET A 190 -12.35 -9.12 -9.40
C MET A 190 -11.23 -8.58 -10.30
N LEU A 191 -10.75 -7.37 -10.05
CA LEU A 191 -9.66 -6.77 -10.83
C LEU A 191 -8.39 -7.61 -10.74
N MET A 192 -7.98 -7.99 -9.53
CA MET A 192 -6.80 -8.84 -9.29
C MET A 192 -6.89 -10.19 -10.01
N HIS A 193 -8.08 -10.79 -10.07
CA HIS A 193 -8.29 -12.03 -10.81
C HIS A 193 -8.12 -11.87 -12.33
N ASN A 194 -8.34 -10.66 -12.86
CA ASN A 194 -8.23 -10.33 -14.28
C ASN A 194 -6.99 -9.47 -14.57
N ASP A 195 -6.06 -9.37 -13.62
CA ASP A 195 -4.87 -8.55 -13.72
C ASP A 195 -3.95 -9.09 -14.83
N PRO A 196 -3.32 -8.23 -15.65
CA PRO A 196 -2.30 -8.65 -16.60
C PRO A 196 -1.13 -9.43 -15.95
N ILE A 197 -0.83 -9.13 -14.69
CA ILE A 197 0.12 -9.89 -13.87
C ILE A 197 -0.56 -11.18 -13.41
N SER A 198 -0.26 -12.28 -14.07
CA SER A 198 -0.93 -13.57 -13.83
C SER A 198 0.06 -14.73 -13.74
N PRO A 199 0.08 -15.49 -12.63
CA PRO A 199 -0.69 -15.26 -11.41
C PRO A 199 -0.23 -13.98 -10.69
N TYR A 200 -1.17 -13.25 -10.08
CA TYR A 200 -0.82 -12.10 -9.26
C TYR A 200 -0.06 -12.58 -7.99
N PRO A 201 1.14 -12.04 -7.69
CA PRO A 201 2.08 -12.66 -6.75
C PRO A 201 1.71 -12.51 -5.26
N ILE A 202 0.85 -11.54 -4.91
CA ILE A 202 0.52 -11.23 -3.52
C ILE A 202 -0.96 -11.56 -3.26
N PRO A 203 -1.27 -12.59 -2.44
CA PRO A 203 -2.61 -13.14 -2.31
C PRO A 203 -3.46 -12.38 -1.28
N SER A 204 -3.56 -11.05 -1.44
CA SER A 204 -4.38 -10.18 -0.60
C SER A 204 -4.94 -9.03 -1.43
N THR A 205 -6.18 -8.61 -1.20
CA THR A 205 -6.69 -7.35 -1.78
C THR A 205 -6.30 -6.13 -0.96
N ASP A 206 -5.76 -6.31 0.24
CA ASP A 206 -5.27 -5.21 1.04
C ASP A 206 -4.00 -4.63 0.42
N THR A 207 -3.99 -3.32 0.20
CA THR A 207 -2.97 -2.54 -0.50
C THR A 207 -2.74 -2.91 -1.97
N TYR A 208 -3.59 -3.78 -2.54
CA TYR A 208 -3.61 -4.00 -3.97
C TYR A 208 -3.91 -2.69 -4.69
N SER A 209 -3.17 -2.43 -5.78
CA SER A 209 -3.35 -1.21 -6.54
C SER A 209 -3.30 -1.44 -8.04
N VAL A 210 -4.12 -0.66 -8.74
CA VAL A 210 -4.27 -0.67 -10.19
C VAL A 210 -4.24 0.74 -10.77
N PRO A 211 -3.71 0.92 -11.99
CA PRO A 211 -3.84 2.17 -12.71
C PRO A 211 -5.30 2.41 -13.15
N GLY A 212 -5.66 3.67 -13.34
CA GLY A 212 -7.02 4.12 -13.65
C GLY A 212 -7.61 3.42 -14.87
N HIS A 213 -6.82 3.21 -15.93
CA HIS A 213 -7.30 2.52 -17.13
C HIS A 213 -7.71 1.06 -16.90
N GLN A 214 -7.14 0.38 -15.89
CA GLN A 214 -7.57 -0.97 -15.49
C GLN A 214 -8.76 -0.92 -14.54
N PHE A 215 -8.79 0.06 -13.63
CA PHE A 215 -9.92 0.28 -12.73
C PHE A 215 -11.21 0.63 -13.47
N ASN A 216 -11.10 1.45 -14.52
CA ASN A 216 -12.19 2.02 -15.32
C ASN A 216 -12.84 1.01 -16.28
N GLN A 217 -13.11 -0.21 -15.82
CA GLN A 217 -13.69 -1.29 -16.62
C GLN A 217 -14.92 -1.97 -15.98
N PRO A 218 -15.85 -1.24 -15.33
CA PRO A 218 -16.94 -1.86 -14.58
C PRO A 218 -17.85 -2.74 -15.45
N THR A 219 -18.13 -2.34 -16.70
CA THR A 219 -18.89 -3.14 -17.68
C THR A 219 -18.21 -4.49 -17.96
N ARG A 220 -16.89 -4.50 -18.19
CA ARG A 220 -16.13 -5.73 -18.38
C ARG A 220 -16.18 -6.59 -17.12
N MET A 221 -16.01 -5.99 -15.95
CA MET A 221 -16.05 -6.72 -14.69
C MET A 221 -17.43 -7.35 -14.42
N ARG A 222 -18.54 -6.70 -14.80
CA ARG A 222 -19.88 -7.31 -14.78
C ARG A 222 -19.98 -8.51 -15.72
N GLN A 223 -19.45 -8.40 -16.93
CA GLN A 223 -19.45 -9.54 -17.86
C GLN A 223 -18.64 -10.73 -17.32
N VAL A 224 -17.49 -10.48 -16.70
CA VAL A 224 -16.73 -11.52 -16.00
C VAL A 224 -17.54 -12.06 -14.82
N ASN A 225 -18.29 -11.20 -14.11
CA ASN A 225 -19.19 -11.62 -13.04
C ASN A 225 -20.20 -12.67 -13.49
N ASP A 226 -20.81 -12.43 -14.65
CA ASP A 226 -21.93 -13.22 -15.16
C ASP A 226 -21.46 -14.49 -15.88
N LYS A 227 -20.32 -14.42 -16.58
CA LYS A 227 -19.79 -15.53 -17.38
C LYS A 227 -18.92 -16.50 -16.58
N TYR A 228 -18.08 -16.01 -15.66
CA TYR A 228 -17.16 -16.87 -14.91
C TYR A 228 -17.86 -17.50 -13.70
N GLN A 229 -17.99 -18.82 -13.72
CA GLN A 229 -18.66 -19.62 -12.68
C GLN A 229 -17.70 -20.15 -11.59
N GLY A 230 -16.38 -20.01 -11.80
CA GLY A 230 -15.37 -20.46 -10.84
C GLY A 230 -15.27 -19.58 -9.60
N SER A 231 -14.49 -20.03 -8.62
CA SER A 231 -14.18 -19.23 -7.44
C SER A 231 -13.16 -18.13 -7.77
N ILE A 232 -13.45 -16.91 -7.34
CA ILE A 232 -12.47 -15.82 -7.36
C ILE A 232 -11.86 -15.69 -5.97
N TYR A 233 -10.54 -15.69 -5.91
CA TYR A 233 -9.81 -15.57 -4.65
C TYR A 233 -10.15 -14.22 -3.95
N GLY A 234 -10.36 -14.27 -2.63
CA GLY A 234 -10.82 -13.10 -1.85
C GLY A 234 -12.29 -12.72 -2.04
N MET A 235 -13.05 -13.41 -2.90
CA MET A 235 -14.43 -13.05 -3.24
C MET A 235 -15.46 -14.09 -2.77
N SER A 236 -16.20 -13.77 -1.70
CA SER A 236 -17.29 -14.63 -1.20
C SER A 236 -18.49 -14.72 -2.17
N LYS A 237 -19.27 -15.81 -2.08
CA LYS A 237 -20.55 -15.95 -2.83
C LYS A 237 -21.50 -14.78 -2.62
N ARG A 238 -21.62 -14.31 -1.37
CA ARG A 238 -22.43 -13.11 -1.05
C ARG A 238 -21.93 -11.87 -1.79
N ARG A 239 -20.61 -11.69 -1.87
CA ARG A 239 -20.01 -10.55 -2.57
C ARG A 239 -20.23 -10.65 -4.08
N ARG A 240 -20.18 -11.86 -4.64
CA ARG A 240 -20.53 -12.17 -6.04
C ARG A 240 -21.95 -11.76 -6.39
N GLN A 241 -22.91 -12.08 -5.52
CA GLN A 241 -24.31 -11.66 -5.70
C GLN A 241 -24.48 -10.13 -5.63
N GLN A 242 -23.70 -9.45 -4.78
CA GLN A 242 -23.72 -8.00 -4.64
C GLN A 242 -22.93 -7.24 -5.72
N PHE A 243 -22.21 -7.96 -6.59
CA PHE A 243 -21.27 -7.35 -7.53
C PHE A 243 -21.92 -6.33 -8.48
N PRO A 244 -23.13 -6.58 -9.03
CA PRO A 244 -23.80 -5.57 -9.87
C PRO A 244 -24.05 -4.25 -9.15
N ALA A 245 -24.40 -4.29 -7.86
CA ALA A 245 -24.57 -3.07 -7.07
C ALA A 245 -23.23 -2.36 -6.81
N ILE A 246 -22.18 -3.13 -6.51
CA ILE A 246 -20.83 -2.59 -6.32
C ILE A 246 -20.38 -1.86 -7.59
N ALA A 247 -20.49 -2.52 -8.75
CA ALA A 247 -20.11 -1.93 -10.03
C ALA A 247 -20.88 -0.65 -10.36
N THR A 248 -22.16 -0.51 -9.93
CA THR A 248 -22.94 0.71 -10.16
C THR A 248 -22.41 1.90 -9.34
N VAL A 249 -21.95 1.66 -8.12
CA VAL A 249 -21.29 2.70 -7.31
C VAL A 249 -19.95 3.09 -7.94
N ILE A 250 -19.18 2.12 -8.43
CA ILE A 250 -17.90 2.37 -9.11
C ILE A 250 -18.12 3.17 -10.41
N GLU A 251 -19.14 2.83 -11.21
CA GLU A 251 -19.51 3.60 -12.41
C GLU A 251 -19.87 5.05 -12.07
N SER A 252 -20.61 5.27 -10.98
CA SER A 252 -20.97 6.61 -10.52
C SER A 252 -19.74 7.41 -10.07
N LEU A 253 -18.77 6.76 -9.42
CA LEU A 253 -17.49 7.37 -9.05
C LEU A 253 -16.68 7.77 -10.30
N ILE A 254 -16.55 6.86 -11.28
CA ILE A 254 -15.79 7.12 -12.51
C ILE A 254 -16.41 8.27 -13.31
N GLN A 255 -17.75 8.38 -13.33
CA GLN A 255 -18.44 9.49 -13.97
C GLN A 255 -18.17 10.84 -13.29
N ALA A 256 -18.10 10.87 -11.97
CA ALA A 256 -17.81 12.09 -11.21
C ALA A 256 -16.33 12.48 -11.24
N VAL A 257 -15.42 11.50 -11.29
CA VAL A 257 -13.97 11.69 -11.24
C VAL A 257 -13.34 11.02 -12.47
N PRO A 258 -13.39 11.67 -13.65
CA PRO A 258 -12.94 11.06 -14.90
C PRO A 258 -11.42 10.85 -14.97
N ASN A 259 -10.64 11.58 -14.17
CA ASN A 259 -9.18 11.58 -14.16
C ASN A 259 -8.56 10.74 -13.02
N ILE A 260 -9.20 9.62 -12.65
CA ILE A 260 -8.63 8.66 -11.70
C ILE A 260 -7.30 8.12 -12.25
N GLY A 261 -6.21 8.36 -11.54
CA GLY A 261 -4.86 7.94 -11.92
C GLY A 261 -4.53 6.54 -11.43
N ARG A 262 -4.70 6.30 -10.13
CA ARG A 262 -4.42 5.02 -9.49
C ARG A 262 -5.37 4.78 -8.33
N VAL A 263 -5.82 3.54 -8.18
CA VAL A 263 -6.70 3.12 -7.09
C VAL A 263 -5.99 2.11 -6.22
N THR A 264 -6.04 2.29 -4.90
CA THR A 264 -5.48 1.36 -3.90
C THR A 264 -6.59 0.85 -2.98
N PHE A 265 -6.76 -0.47 -2.91
CA PHE A 265 -7.76 -1.11 -2.06
C PHE A 265 -7.20 -1.29 -0.64
N CYS A 266 -7.97 -0.92 0.38
CA CYS A 266 -7.55 -0.92 1.78
C CYS A 266 -8.30 -2.00 2.58
N GLY A 267 -7.58 -2.73 3.42
CA GLY A 267 -8.08 -3.79 4.29
C GLY A 267 -8.81 -3.25 5.52
N GLY A 268 -8.44 -2.05 5.97
CA GLY A 268 -8.99 -1.43 7.17
C GLY A 268 -10.49 -1.08 7.07
N SER A 269 -11.03 -0.72 8.23
CA SER A 269 -12.46 -0.42 8.42
C SER A 269 -12.65 0.44 9.66
N ASN A 270 -13.91 0.71 10.02
CA ASN A 270 -14.27 1.38 11.28
C ASN A 270 -13.55 0.85 12.54
N ARG A 271 -13.18 -0.45 12.55
CA ARG A 271 -12.50 -1.11 13.66
C ARG A 271 -11.05 -0.65 13.80
N GLN A 272 -10.32 -0.60 12.69
CA GLN A 272 -8.96 -0.08 12.68
C GLN A 272 -8.96 1.42 12.96
N GLY A 273 -9.88 2.18 12.35
CA GLY A 273 -9.92 3.63 12.54
C GLY A 273 -10.18 4.07 13.98
N VAL A 274 -11.07 3.40 14.72
CA VAL A 274 -11.28 3.72 16.14
C VAL A 274 -10.05 3.42 16.99
N LEU A 275 -9.31 2.36 16.66
CA LEU A 275 -8.06 2.01 17.36
C LEU A 275 -6.95 3.01 17.02
N MET A 276 -6.84 3.44 15.75
CA MET A 276 -5.93 4.51 15.35
C MET A 276 -6.15 5.77 16.17
N LEU A 277 -7.41 6.16 16.39
CA LEU A 277 -7.75 7.37 17.16
C LEU A 277 -7.55 7.25 18.67
N LYS A 278 -7.35 6.04 19.19
CA LYS A 278 -6.95 5.82 20.59
C LYS A 278 -5.45 6.01 20.82
N MET A 279 -4.64 5.90 19.77
CA MET A 279 -3.21 6.13 19.88
C MET A 279 -2.91 7.61 20.09
N ALA A 280 -1.84 7.90 20.82
CA ALA A 280 -1.31 9.26 20.92
C ALA A 280 -0.91 9.75 19.51
N PRO A 281 -1.11 11.04 19.17
CA PRO A 281 -0.87 11.54 17.82
C PRO A 281 0.55 11.27 17.30
N ASP A 282 1.57 11.40 18.13
CA ASP A 282 2.96 11.11 17.79
C ASP A 282 3.18 9.64 17.39
N ILE A 283 2.58 8.70 18.12
CA ILE A 283 2.62 7.27 17.77
C ILE A 283 1.82 7.01 16.50
N ARG A 284 0.62 7.59 16.40
CA ARG A 284 -0.31 7.39 15.28
C ARG A 284 0.26 7.87 13.95
N GLU A 285 0.99 8.98 13.95
CA GLU A 285 1.61 9.56 12.76
C GLU A 285 3.06 9.08 12.53
N SER A 286 3.64 8.28 13.45
CA SER A 286 4.96 7.66 13.24
C SER A 286 4.95 6.63 12.09
N ASN A 287 6.13 6.35 11.51
CA ASN A 287 6.29 5.33 10.47
C ASN A 287 6.32 3.92 11.10
N PRO A 288 5.31 3.06 10.88
CA PRO A 288 5.27 1.72 11.50
C PRO A 288 6.39 0.80 11.01
N LEU A 289 6.99 1.10 9.84
CA LEU A 289 8.12 0.33 9.30
C LEU A 289 9.41 0.56 10.08
N GLU A 290 9.55 1.70 10.77
CA GLU A 290 10.68 1.94 11.68
C GLU A 290 10.55 1.12 12.96
N VAL A 291 9.33 0.96 13.48
CA VAL A 291 9.03 0.04 14.59
C VAL A 291 9.37 -1.38 14.19
N LEU A 292 9.00 -1.80 12.97
CA LEU A 292 9.32 -3.14 12.47
C LEU A 292 10.83 -3.34 12.24
N ALA A 293 11.56 -2.29 11.86
CA ALA A 293 13.01 -2.34 11.75
C ALA A 293 13.72 -2.48 13.11
N ASP A 294 13.01 -2.15 14.20
CA ASP A 294 13.46 -2.24 15.59
C ASP A 294 14.83 -1.59 15.78
N VAL A 295 14.97 -0.34 15.35
CA VAL A 295 16.24 0.40 15.41
C VAL A 295 16.44 0.93 16.82
N ALA A 296 17.46 0.41 17.52
CA ALA A 296 17.78 0.91 18.85
C ALA A 296 18.30 2.35 18.79
N THR A 297 18.11 3.13 19.85
CA THR A 297 18.52 4.54 19.90
C THR A 297 20.00 4.77 19.55
N HIS A 298 20.87 3.84 19.95
CA HIS A 298 22.31 3.91 19.65
C HIS A 298 22.66 3.56 18.19
N GLU A 299 21.77 2.87 17.47
CA GLU A 299 21.95 2.51 16.06
C GLU A 299 21.48 3.64 15.11
N VAL A 300 20.66 4.58 15.58
CA VAL A 300 20.10 5.66 14.75
C VAL A 300 21.16 6.42 13.93
N PRO A 301 22.30 6.88 14.52
CA PRO A 301 23.33 7.58 13.74
C PRO A 301 23.94 6.72 12.63
N LEU A 302 24.05 5.41 12.86
CA LEU A 302 24.57 4.46 11.88
C LEU A 302 23.57 4.24 10.74
N PHE A 303 22.30 4.03 11.07
CA PHE A 303 21.25 3.85 10.08
C PHE A 303 21.11 5.08 9.19
N GLN A 304 21.23 6.28 9.76
CA GLN A 304 21.30 7.52 8.99
C GLN A 304 22.51 7.54 8.05
N ALA A 305 23.71 7.20 8.54
CA ALA A 305 24.92 7.16 7.71
C ALA A 305 24.84 6.10 6.59
N LEU A 306 24.27 4.92 6.86
CA LEU A 306 24.03 3.88 5.86
C LEU A 306 23.00 4.34 4.83
N SER A 307 21.92 4.98 5.25
CA SER A 307 20.92 5.55 4.34
C SER A 307 21.55 6.62 3.45
N THR A 308 22.38 7.53 4.00
CA THR A 308 23.11 8.54 3.22
C THR A 308 24.09 7.90 2.23
N LEU A 309 24.84 6.90 2.67
CA LEU A 309 25.76 6.16 1.80
C LEU A 309 24.99 5.50 0.64
N LEU A 310 23.93 4.75 0.91
CA LEU A 310 23.11 4.12 -0.14
C LEU A 310 22.50 5.16 -1.08
N SER A 311 21.99 6.27 -0.56
CA SER A 311 21.47 7.37 -1.38
C SER A 311 22.55 8.01 -2.27
N SER A 312 23.81 8.08 -1.83
CA SER A 312 24.92 8.62 -2.64
C SER A 312 25.27 7.74 -3.85
N SER A 313 24.81 6.49 -3.87
CA SER A 313 24.92 5.63 -5.06
C SER A 313 23.88 5.98 -6.15
N LEU A 314 22.82 6.71 -5.82
CA LEU A 314 21.85 7.12 -6.81
C LEU A 314 22.35 8.37 -7.56
N PRO A 315 22.05 8.52 -8.87
CA PRO A 315 22.40 9.73 -9.59
C PRO A 315 21.84 10.98 -8.90
N PRO A 316 22.59 12.10 -8.89
CA PRO A 316 22.07 13.35 -8.36
C PRO A 316 20.81 13.74 -9.12
N GLY A 317 19.83 14.33 -8.41
CA GLY A 317 18.44 14.54 -8.82
C GLY A 317 18.19 15.50 -10.00
N GLN A 318 19.06 15.53 -11.01
CA GLN A 318 18.91 16.30 -12.24
C GLN A 318 17.85 15.73 -13.19
N GLN A 319 17.32 14.52 -12.94
CA GLN A 319 16.19 13.97 -13.68
C GLN A 319 14.92 13.88 -12.80
N PRO A 320 13.82 14.55 -13.19
CA PRO A 320 12.56 14.54 -12.45
C PRO A 320 12.02 13.13 -12.18
N ASP A 321 12.19 12.20 -13.12
CA ASP A 321 11.65 10.84 -13.03
C ASP A 321 12.31 9.99 -11.93
N LEU A 322 13.58 10.26 -11.60
CA LEU A 322 14.30 9.53 -10.56
C LEU A 322 13.87 9.95 -9.15
N GLN A 323 13.42 11.20 -8.99
CA GLN A 323 12.95 11.70 -7.68
C GLN A 323 11.61 11.09 -7.28
N SER A 324 10.79 10.69 -8.25
CA SER A 324 9.50 10.04 -8.04
C SER A 324 9.55 8.51 -8.13
N THR A 325 10.68 7.95 -8.61
CA THR A 325 10.83 6.50 -8.75
C THR A 325 10.76 5.80 -7.39
N PRO A 326 9.82 4.87 -7.17
CA PRO A 326 9.70 4.19 -5.90
C PRO A 326 10.90 3.26 -5.68
N THR A 327 11.56 3.41 -4.52
CA THR A 327 12.70 2.59 -4.09
C THR A 327 12.57 2.29 -2.60
N VAL A 328 13.33 1.31 -2.10
CA VAL A 328 13.38 1.06 -0.65
C VAL A 328 13.83 2.27 0.18
N LEU A 329 14.56 3.22 -0.42
CA LEU A 329 15.00 4.43 0.28
C LEU A 329 13.91 5.53 0.32
N LEU A 330 13.07 5.61 -0.72
CA LEU A 330 12.02 6.64 -0.84
C LEU A 330 10.64 6.18 -0.36
N SER A 331 10.40 4.88 -0.23
CA SER A 331 9.10 4.31 0.14
C SER A 331 8.95 4.02 1.65
N GLY A 332 9.68 4.73 2.52
CA GLY A 332 9.64 4.53 3.97
C GLY A 332 10.24 3.21 4.47
N LEU A 333 10.91 2.45 3.59
CA LEU A 333 11.48 1.13 3.87
C LEU A 333 12.96 1.17 4.29
N SER A 334 13.60 2.35 4.29
CA SER A 334 15.07 2.47 4.42
C SER A 334 15.61 1.72 5.63
N SER A 335 15.08 2.00 6.83
CA SER A 335 15.51 1.34 8.07
C SER A 335 15.28 -0.17 8.04
N LEU A 336 14.12 -0.62 7.53
CA LEU A 336 13.81 -2.05 7.43
C LEU A 336 14.73 -2.77 6.44
N PHE A 337 15.03 -2.14 5.32
CA PHE A 337 15.99 -2.64 4.35
C PHE A 337 17.39 -2.75 4.95
N ILE A 338 17.89 -1.67 5.57
CA ILE A 338 19.20 -1.62 6.23
C ILE A 338 19.34 -2.74 7.26
N ARG A 339 18.33 -2.91 8.14
CA ARG A 339 18.31 -4.01 9.13
C ARG A 339 18.46 -5.38 8.46
N LYS A 340 17.84 -5.58 7.30
CA LYS A 340 17.83 -6.87 6.59
C LYS A 340 19.11 -7.16 5.79
N ILE A 341 19.96 -6.16 5.47
CA ILE A 341 21.21 -6.32 4.70
C ILE A 341 22.12 -7.42 5.29
N TRP A 342 22.18 -7.57 6.61
CA TRP A 342 23.03 -8.55 7.31
C TRP A 342 22.28 -9.70 7.99
N SER A 343 20.95 -9.68 7.97
CA SER A 343 20.09 -10.57 8.80
C SER A 343 20.30 -12.07 8.59
N ARG A 344 20.89 -12.46 7.45
CA ARG A 344 21.12 -13.86 7.07
C ARG A 344 22.54 -14.13 6.54
N SER A 345 23.52 -13.34 6.98
CA SER A 345 24.93 -13.62 6.69
C SER A 345 25.30 -15.04 7.14
N GLY A 346 26.06 -15.77 6.32
CA GLY A 346 26.46 -17.16 6.59
C GLY A 346 25.61 -18.24 5.90
N HIS A 347 24.46 -17.87 5.33
CA HIS A 347 23.67 -18.78 4.47
C HIS A 347 24.05 -18.65 2.99
N LEU A 348 23.73 -19.68 2.19
CA LEU A 348 23.97 -19.70 0.75
C LEU A 348 23.11 -18.65 0.02
N GLN A 349 23.65 -18.10 -1.08
CA GLN A 349 23.02 -17.02 -1.87
C GLN A 349 21.64 -17.41 -2.42
N ASN A 350 21.49 -18.60 -3.01
CA ASN A 350 20.20 -19.10 -3.49
C ASN A 350 19.14 -19.23 -2.38
N SER A 351 19.54 -19.77 -1.22
CA SER A 351 18.67 -19.93 -0.07
C SER A 351 18.23 -18.59 0.49
N ASN A 352 19.14 -17.61 0.54
CA ASN A 352 18.82 -16.25 0.98
C ASN A 352 17.94 -15.50 -0.02
N SER A 353 18.14 -15.69 -1.33
CA SER A 353 17.28 -15.09 -2.36
C SER A 353 15.85 -15.66 -2.28
N SER A 354 15.72 -16.99 -2.18
CA SER A 354 14.41 -17.64 -1.96
C SER A 354 13.76 -17.15 -0.66
N PHE A 355 14.51 -17.10 0.45
CA PHE A 355 14.00 -16.58 1.71
C PHE A 355 13.53 -15.13 1.59
N ALA A 356 14.29 -14.25 0.92
CA ALA A 356 13.92 -12.84 0.76
C ALA A 356 12.61 -12.65 -0.01
N LEU A 357 12.37 -13.44 -1.06
CA LEU A 357 11.10 -13.41 -1.81
C LEU A 357 9.91 -13.79 -0.92
N HIS A 358 10.02 -14.90 -0.20
CA HIS A 358 8.91 -15.43 0.60
C HIS A 358 8.70 -14.64 1.91
N ASP A 359 9.77 -14.22 2.59
CA ASP A 359 9.70 -13.44 3.82
C ASP A 359 9.01 -12.09 3.58
N ALA A 360 9.33 -11.40 2.49
CA ALA A 360 8.69 -10.13 2.15
C ALA A 360 7.16 -10.25 1.95
N LEU A 361 6.65 -11.44 1.62
CA LEU A 361 5.23 -11.70 1.39
C LEU A 361 4.51 -12.23 2.62
N VAL A 362 5.15 -13.13 3.36
CA VAL A 362 4.52 -13.88 4.45
C VAL A 362 4.69 -13.16 5.79
N CYS A 363 5.80 -12.45 5.98
CA CYS A 363 6.12 -11.81 7.24
C CYS A 363 5.27 -10.55 7.45
N ASN A 364 4.72 -10.42 8.66
CA ASN A 364 3.89 -9.29 9.10
C ASN A 364 2.83 -8.88 8.07
N PRO A 365 1.86 -9.78 7.72
CA PRO A 365 0.90 -9.56 6.64
C PRO A 365 0.07 -8.28 6.83
N ASP A 366 -0.24 -7.94 8.09
CA ASP A 366 -1.08 -6.79 8.46
C ASP A 366 -0.27 -5.54 8.89
N CYS A 367 1.05 -5.51 8.67
CA CYS A 367 1.86 -4.35 9.04
C CYS A 367 1.58 -3.15 8.11
N PRO A 368 1.17 -1.98 8.66
CA PRO A 368 0.93 -0.80 7.86
C PRO A 368 2.21 -0.36 7.13
N GLY A 369 2.06 0.07 5.88
CA GLY A 369 3.19 0.49 5.04
C GLY A 369 3.84 -0.66 4.25
N LEU A 370 3.67 -1.92 4.65
CA LEU A 370 4.05 -3.09 3.81
C LEU A 370 3.01 -3.34 2.71
N THR A 371 2.80 -2.33 1.88
CA THR A 371 1.96 -2.40 0.69
C THR A 371 2.48 -3.42 -0.33
N HIS A 372 1.68 -3.78 -1.33
CA HIS A 372 2.13 -4.64 -2.42
C HIS A 372 3.41 -4.13 -3.11
N LEU A 373 3.48 -2.82 -3.37
CA LEU A 373 4.67 -2.17 -3.91
C LEU A 373 5.85 -2.28 -2.94
N ALA A 374 5.64 -1.99 -1.65
CA ALA A 374 6.68 -2.04 -0.65
C ALA A 374 7.26 -3.46 -0.48
N ARG A 375 6.40 -4.48 -0.46
CA ARG A 375 6.80 -5.90 -0.41
C ARG A 375 7.60 -6.29 -1.64
N ALA A 376 7.15 -5.91 -2.83
CA ALA A 376 7.85 -6.20 -4.08
C ALA A 376 9.23 -5.51 -4.13
N LEU A 377 9.31 -4.22 -3.75
CA LEU A 377 10.59 -3.50 -3.65
C LEU A 377 11.54 -4.17 -2.66
N LEU A 378 11.07 -4.50 -1.45
CA LEU A 378 11.89 -5.12 -0.43
C LEU A 378 12.39 -6.51 -0.88
N ALA A 379 11.51 -7.32 -1.47
CA ALA A 379 11.84 -8.64 -1.99
C ALA A 379 12.92 -8.58 -3.06
N LEU A 380 12.72 -7.78 -4.11
CA LEU A 380 13.65 -7.66 -5.24
C LEU A 380 15.00 -7.09 -4.81
N THR A 381 14.98 -6.03 -3.97
CA THR A 381 16.20 -5.39 -3.49
C THR A 381 17.01 -6.37 -2.61
N LEU A 382 16.35 -7.13 -1.74
CA LEU A 382 17.04 -8.14 -0.92
C LEU A 382 17.53 -9.34 -1.73
N CYS A 383 16.81 -9.78 -2.76
CA CYS A 383 17.30 -10.81 -3.68
C CYS A 383 18.58 -10.36 -4.38
N ALA A 384 18.60 -9.14 -4.94
CA ALA A 384 19.79 -8.59 -5.57
C ALA A 384 20.95 -8.41 -4.58
N ARG A 385 20.65 -8.03 -3.33
CA ARG A 385 21.63 -8.04 -2.22
C ARG A 385 22.27 -9.41 -2.03
N TRP A 386 21.54 -10.50 -2.24
CA TRP A 386 22.05 -11.88 -2.15
C TRP A 386 22.51 -12.47 -3.49
N GLY A 387 22.79 -11.63 -4.50
CA GLY A 387 23.33 -12.06 -5.79
C GLY A 387 22.28 -12.39 -6.85
N ASN A 388 20.99 -12.24 -6.53
CA ASN A 388 19.86 -12.53 -7.40
C ASN A 388 19.85 -13.96 -7.97
N ASP A 389 20.31 -14.92 -7.15
CA ASP A 389 20.35 -16.34 -7.49
C ASP A 389 18.96 -16.97 -7.28
N ILE A 390 18.07 -16.72 -8.25
CA ILE A 390 16.66 -17.14 -8.18
C ILE A 390 16.52 -18.59 -8.67
N ALA A 391 16.12 -19.47 -7.76
CA ALA A 391 15.83 -20.86 -8.06
C ALA A 391 14.66 -20.98 -9.07
N PRO A 392 14.65 -22.02 -9.94
CA PRO A 392 13.58 -22.19 -10.93
C PRO A 392 12.14 -22.11 -10.39
N PRO A 393 11.80 -22.67 -9.22
CA PRO A 393 10.45 -22.58 -8.65
C PRO A 393 10.04 -21.14 -8.27
N ASP A 394 11.00 -20.29 -7.89
CA ASP A 394 10.76 -18.94 -7.42
C ASP A 394 10.72 -17.90 -8.55
N ARG A 395 11.05 -18.30 -9.78
CA ARG A 395 11.12 -17.38 -10.94
C ARG A 395 9.79 -16.72 -11.24
N ILE A 396 8.69 -17.46 -11.19
CA ILE A 396 7.34 -16.92 -11.42
C ILE A 396 7.02 -15.85 -10.37
N LEU A 397 7.38 -16.10 -9.11
CA LEU A 397 7.16 -15.15 -8.02
C LEU A 397 8.00 -13.89 -8.21
N HIS A 398 9.28 -14.04 -8.47
CA HIS A 398 10.20 -12.94 -8.74
C HIS A 398 9.70 -12.07 -9.91
N ASP A 399 9.32 -12.69 -11.04
CA ASP A 399 8.86 -11.98 -12.22
C ASP A 399 7.52 -11.27 -11.98
N GLY A 400 6.61 -11.90 -11.25
CA GLY A 400 5.36 -11.25 -10.82
C GLY A 400 5.61 -10.01 -9.96
N LEU A 401 6.52 -10.10 -8.97
CA LEU A 401 6.87 -8.96 -8.11
C LEU A 401 7.56 -7.84 -8.91
N ARG A 402 8.42 -8.21 -9.86
CA ARG A 402 9.00 -7.26 -10.82
C ARG A 402 7.91 -6.53 -11.60
N SER A 403 6.91 -7.24 -12.12
CA SER A 403 5.78 -6.62 -12.81
C SER A 403 4.94 -5.72 -11.90
N VAL A 404 4.80 -6.02 -10.61
CA VAL A 404 4.13 -5.13 -9.64
C VAL A 404 4.90 -3.82 -9.47
N VAL A 405 6.23 -3.85 -9.41
CA VAL A 405 7.04 -2.64 -9.33
C VAL A 405 6.93 -1.83 -10.64
N GLU A 406 7.07 -2.49 -11.79
CA GLU A 406 6.98 -1.86 -13.11
C GLU A 406 5.59 -1.27 -13.40
N SER A 407 4.51 -1.84 -12.85
CA SER A 407 3.16 -1.30 -13.02
C SER A 407 2.95 0.05 -12.31
N HIS A 408 3.81 0.39 -11.34
CA HIS A 408 3.78 1.69 -10.66
C HIS A 408 4.63 2.72 -11.39
N GLN A 409 5.81 2.33 -11.84
CA GLN A 409 6.68 3.18 -12.63
C GLN A 409 7.65 2.33 -13.46
N GLN A 410 7.69 2.61 -14.76
CA GLN A 410 8.59 1.90 -15.67
C GLN A 410 10.05 2.16 -15.28
N GLY A 411 10.84 1.09 -15.20
CA GLY A 411 12.24 1.14 -14.80
C GLY A 411 12.46 1.17 -13.28
N ALA A 412 11.42 1.17 -12.45
CA ALA A 412 11.59 1.12 -11.00
C ALA A 412 12.21 -0.21 -10.53
N SER A 413 11.99 -1.32 -11.23
CA SER A 413 12.61 -2.60 -10.85
C SER A 413 14.12 -2.59 -11.05
N PHE A 414 14.62 -1.83 -12.04
CA PHE A 414 16.06 -1.60 -12.20
C PHE A 414 16.65 -0.98 -10.94
N TRP A 415 16.01 0.03 -10.37
CA TRP A 415 16.51 0.73 -9.18
C TRP A 415 16.44 -0.12 -7.91
N ALA A 416 15.40 -0.96 -7.77
CA ALA A 416 15.32 -1.93 -6.69
C ALA A 416 16.49 -2.92 -6.74
N LEU A 417 16.73 -3.53 -7.90
CA LEU A 417 17.83 -4.47 -8.09
C LEU A 417 19.21 -3.78 -7.99
N TYR A 418 19.36 -2.55 -8.49
CA TYR A 418 20.57 -1.73 -8.39
C TYR A 418 20.95 -1.48 -6.93
N LEU A 419 20.00 -1.01 -6.10
CA LEU A 419 20.25 -0.77 -4.68
C LEU A 419 20.61 -2.05 -3.92
N GLY A 420 20.03 -3.19 -4.32
CA GLY A 420 20.45 -4.50 -3.82
C GLY A 420 21.91 -4.82 -4.14
N ALA A 421 22.32 -4.61 -5.40
CA ALA A 421 23.72 -4.79 -5.83
C ALA A 421 24.69 -3.87 -5.06
N VAL A 422 24.30 -2.61 -4.83
CA VAL A 422 25.08 -1.66 -3.99
C VAL A 422 25.17 -2.16 -2.55
N ALA A 423 24.07 -2.64 -1.98
CA ALA A 423 24.08 -3.20 -0.63
C ALA A 423 24.93 -4.48 -0.51
N SER A 424 25.04 -5.27 -1.58
CA SER A 424 25.98 -6.41 -1.65
C SER A 424 27.43 -5.95 -1.49
N VAL A 425 27.82 -4.87 -2.18
CA VAL A 425 29.13 -4.24 -2.03
C VAL A 425 29.37 -3.79 -0.59
N VAL A 426 28.40 -3.10 0.02
CA VAL A 426 28.52 -2.65 1.42
C VAL A 426 28.75 -3.85 2.35
N ALA A 427 28.03 -4.95 2.15
CA ALA A 427 28.18 -6.14 2.99
C ALA A 427 29.45 -6.96 2.72
N LEU A 428 30.07 -6.84 1.55
CA LEU A 428 31.40 -7.41 1.29
C LEU A 428 32.48 -6.62 2.05
N VAL A 429 32.41 -5.29 2.03
CA VAL A 429 33.34 -4.42 2.77
C VAL A 429 33.12 -4.53 4.29
N PHE A 430 31.86 -4.70 4.70
CA PHE A 430 31.46 -4.89 6.09
C PHE A 430 30.69 -6.22 6.24
N PRO A 431 31.37 -7.35 6.50
CA PRO A 431 30.72 -8.66 6.65
C PRO A 431 29.68 -8.74 7.79
N VAL A 432 29.82 -7.83 8.77
CA VAL A 432 28.89 -7.62 9.88
C VAL A 432 28.42 -6.16 9.89
N LEU A 433 27.24 -5.90 10.45
CA LEU A 433 26.73 -4.54 10.63
C LEU A 433 27.78 -3.70 11.37
N PRO A 434 28.29 -2.59 10.80
CA PRO A 434 29.27 -1.74 11.46
C PRO A 434 28.70 -1.15 12.75
N HIS A 435 29.55 -0.79 13.71
CA HIS A 435 29.10 -0.14 14.96
C HIS A 435 29.27 1.38 14.94
N GLU A 436 30.18 1.90 14.12
CA GLU A 436 30.58 3.31 14.10
C GLU A 436 30.33 3.96 12.74
N PRO A 437 29.53 5.05 12.67
CA PRO A 437 29.26 5.78 11.43
C PRO A 437 30.53 6.36 10.78
N THR A 438 31.48 6.84 11.59
CA THR A 438 32.75 7.41 11.11
C THR A 438 33.60 6.38 10.39
N LYS A 439 33.71 5.17 10.96
CA LYS A 439 34.41 4.05 10.33
C LYS A 439 33.75 3.66 9.01
N LEU A 440 32.41 3.61 8.95
CA LEU A 440 31.68 3.37 7.71
C LEU A 440 32.03 4.39 6.61
N LEU A 441 31.86 5.68 6.91
CA LEU A 441 32.01 6.76 5.93
C LEU A 441 33.46 7.04 5.51
N SER A 442 34.43 6.68 6.35
CA SER A 442 35.86 6.73 6.00
C SER A 442 36.32 5.53 5.18
N SER A 443 35.62 4.38 5.25
CA SER A 443 36.04 3.15 4.59
C SER A 443 35.56 3.03 3.16
N ILE A 444 34.33 3.48 2.87
CA ILE A 444 33.68 3.36 1.56
C ILE A 444 32.93 4.65 1.21
N ARG A 445 33.01 5.05 -0.06
CA ARG A 445 32.21 6.14 -0.63
C ARG A 445 31.66 5.74 -2.00
N PHE A 446 30.44 6.16 -2.28
CA PHE A 446 29.83 6.04 -3.60
C PHE A 446 29.71 7.41 -4.26
N GLU A 447 30.02 7.44 -5.55
CA GLU A 447 29.77 8.58 -6.42
C GLU A 447 29.18 8.06 -7.72
N THR A 448 28.10 8.68 -8.20
CA THR A 448 27.40 8.19 -9.40
C THR A 448 27.28 9.28 -10.44
N ASN A 449 27.56 8.91 -11.69
CA ASN A 449 27.27 9.74 -12.86
C ASN A 449 26.43 8.96 -13.88
N MET A 450 25.70 9.69 -14.71
CA MET A 450 24.97 9.10 -15.83
C MET A 450 25.58 9.54 -17.16
N SER A 451 25.64 8.61 -18.11
CA SER A 451 26.04 8.89 -19.48
C SER A 451 25.15 8.14 -20.46
N GLU A 452 25.06 8.59 -21.70
CA GLU A 452 24.31 7.85 -22.73
C GLU A 452 25.20 6.82 -23.42
N THR A 453 24.64 5.64 -23.67
CA THR A 453 25.28 4.63 -24.51
C THR A 453 25.08 4.93 -26.00
N LYS A 454 25.94 4.39 -26.86
CA LYS A 454 25.80 4.46 -28.33
C LYS A 454 24.46 3.90 -28.86
N LYS A 455 23.72 3.14 -28.04
CA LYS A 455 22.42 2.54 -28.37
C LYS A 455 21.24 3.29 -27.73
N GLY A 456 21.45 4.48 -27.17
CA GLY A 456 20.40 5.30 -26.56
C GLY A 456 19.93 4.85 -25.16
N LYS A 457 20.54 3.81 -24.56
CA LYS A 457 20.31 3.46 -23.14
C LYS A 457 21.05 4.42 -22.22
N CYS A 458 20.48 4.71 -21.05
CA CYS A 458 21.13 5.47 -19.99
C CYS A 458 22.07 4.57 -19.18
N LYS A 459 23.36 4.91 -19.13
CA LYS A 459 24.38 4.19 -18.37
C LYS A 459 24.59 4.85 -17.02
N VAL A 460 24.34 4.12 -15.94
CA VAL A 460 24.61 4.52 -14.56
C VAL A 460 26.02 4.02 -14.21
N ASN A 461 26.99 4.93 -14.08
CA ASN A 461 28.35 4.59 -13.67
C ASN A 461 28.53 4.91 -12.19
N LEU A 462 28.70 3.87 -11.38
CA LEU A 462 28.99 3.94 -9.97
C LEU A 462 30.50 3.85 -9.72
N THR A 463 31.06 4.86 -9.09
CA THR A 463 32.43 4.85 -8.58
C THR A 463 32.40 4.42 -7.11
N ILE A 464 33.09 3.34 -6.80
CA ILE A 464 33.21 2.77 -5.45
C ILE A 464 34.62 3.10 -4.94
N SER A 465 34.72 4.08 -4.06
CA SER A 465 36.00 4.46 -3.46
C SER A 465 36.19 3.72 -2.14
N LEU A 466 37.29 3.00 -1.99
CA LEU A 466 37.67 2.27 -0.79
C LEU A 466 38.90 2.90 -0.15
N SER A 467 38.92 3.00 1.18
CA SER A 467 40.17 3.33 1.91
C SER A 467 41.21 2.22 1.71
N GLY A 468 42.50 2.55 1.82
CA GLY A 468 43.57 1.56 1.77
C GLY A 468 43.38 0.41 2.77
N GLN A 469 42.87 0.69 3.98
CA GLN A 469 42.57 -0.35 4.97
C GLN A 469 41.40 -1.24 4.56
N ALA A 470 40.33 -0.66 4.02
CA ALA A 470 39.19 -1.43 3.53
C ALA A 470 39.58 -2.33 2.35
N ALA A 471 40.39 -1.81 1.41
CA ALA A 471 40.85 -2.56 0.24
C ALA A 471 41.69 -3.80 0.59
N LEU A 472 42.38 -3.81 1.74
CA LEU A 472 43.12 -4.98 2.22
C LEU A 472 42.21 -6.11 2.74
N MET A 473 40.96 -5.79 3.08
CA MET A 473 40.02 -6.72 3.72
C MET A 473 39.04 -7.35 2.71
N VAL A 474 39.05 -6.92 1.45
CA VAL A 474 38.14 -7.37 0.39
C VAL A 474 38.90 -7.78 -0.87
N ASP A 475 38.43 -8.84 -1.53
CA ASP A 475 38.85 -9.17 -2.88
C ASP A 475 38.19 -8.17 -3.86
N VAL A 476 38.98 -7.21 -4.35
CA VAL A 476 38.52 -6.14 -5.24
C VAL A 476 37.94 -6.71 -6.57
N PRO A 477 38.60 -7.66 -7.25
CA PRO A 477 37.98 -8.39 -8.37
C PRO A 477 36.63 -9.04 -8.03
N GLU A 478 36.50 -9.69 -6.88
CA GLU A 478 35.24 -10.30 -6.43
C GLU A 478 34.15 -9.24 -6.21
N LEU A 479 34.50 -8.08 -5.66
CA LEU A 479 33.57 -6.97 -5.45
C LEU A 479 33.00 -6.44 -6.77
N ALA A 480 33.84 -6.26 -7.79
CA ALA A 480 33.40 -5.88 -9.14
C ALA A 480 32.53 -6.99 -9.79
N ALA A 481 32.91 -8.25 -9.60
CA ALA A 481 32.16 -9.39 -10.12
C ALA A 481 30.79 -9.55 -9.46
N SER A 482 30.70 -9.34 -8.14
CA SER A 482 29.46 -9.41 -7.36
C SER A 482 28.47 -8.33 -7.78
N PHE A 483 28.93 -7.08 -7.91
CA PHE A 483 28.09 -6.00 -8.44
C PHE A 483 27.60 -6.36 -9.85
N LYS A 484 28.49 -6.83 -10.73
CA LYS A 484 28.14 -7.21 -12.10
C LYS A 484 27.17 -8.39 -12.17
N ALA A 485 27.30 -9.37 -11.28
CA ALA A 485 26.43 -10.54 -11.20
C ALA A 485 25.02 -10.13 -10.74
N ALA A 486 24.93 -9.36 -9.66
CA ALA A 486 23.67 -8.80 -9.18
C ALA A 486 23.04 -7.85 -10.21
N SER A 487 23.87 -7.14 -10.98
CA SER A 487 23.44 -6.25 -12.06
C SER A 487 23.11 -6.96 -13.36
N LYS A 488 23.38 -8.27 -13.50
CA LYS A 488 23.17 -9.01 -14.76
C LYS A 488 21.67 -9.08 -15.12
N ALA A 489 20.81 -9.20 -14.10
CA ALA A 489 19.36 -9.16 -14.26
C ALA A 489 18.79 -7.77 -14.57
N LEU A 490 19.62 -6.71 -14.51
CA LEU A 490 19.20 -5.33 -14.76
C LEU A 490 19.09 -4.98 -16.25
N GLU A 491 19.77 -5.73 -17.13
CA GLU A 491 20.00 -5.28 -18.52
C GLU A 491 18.97 -5.81 -19.53
N GLU A 492 18.24 -6.88 -19.17
CA GLU A 492 17.13 -7.44 -19.94
C GLU A 492 15.93 -6.47 -19.84
N ASP A 493 15.52 -5.91 -20.98
CA ASP A 493 14.37 -5.00 -21.14
C ASP A 493 14.39 -3.65 -20.39
N SER A 494 15.50 -3.29 -19.72
CA SER A 494 15.65 -1.97 -19.09
C SER A 494 16.21 -0.90 -20.04
N MET A 495 15.74 0.34 -19.90
CA MET A 495 16.35 1.53 -20.51
C MET A 495 17.70 1.92 -19.87
N TYR A 496 17.99 1.35 -18.69
CA TYR A 496 19.20 1.62 -17.92
C TYR A 496 20.23 0.49 -18.08
N LYS A 497 21.50 0.84 -17.89
CA LYS A 497 22.61 -0.11 -17.76
C LYS A 497 23.52 0.31 -16.61
N ALA A 498 23.80 -0.60 -15.68
CA ALA A 498 24.70 -0.32 -14.58
C ALA A 498 26.16 -0.66 -14.94
N ASN A 499 27.09 0.13 -14.44
CA ASN A 499 28.53 -0.13 -14.50
C ASN A 499 29.15 0.32 -13.17
N ALA A 500 30.16 -0.41 -12.70
CA ALA A 500 30.91 -0.02 -11.51
C ALA A 500 32.41 0.05 -11.81
N GLU A 501 33.07 1.02 -11.19
CA GLU A 501 34.52 1.17 -11.14
C GLU A 501 34.95 1.25 -9.67
N ILE A 502 36.08 0.62 -9.32
CA ILE A 502 36.59 0.62 -7.95
C ILE A 502 37.87 1.46 -7.92
N LEU A 503 37.92 2.43 -7.00
CA LEU A 503 39.08 3.27 -6.75
C LEU A 503 39.60 3.01 -5.33
N ILE A 504 40.92 2.86 -5.18
CA ILE A 504 41.56 2.75 -3.87
C ILE A 504 42.12 4.14 -3.53
N LEU A 505 41.61 4.73 -2.45
CA LEU A 505 42.07 6.00 -1.94
C LEU A 505 43.41 5.80 -1.20
N SER A 506 44.39 6.60 -1.58
CA SER A 506 45.74 6.64 -1.01
C SER A 506 45.77 7.19 0.40
#